data_AF-A0A150RLB7-F1
#
_entry.id   AF-A0A150RLB7-F1
#
_cell.length_a   1.000
_cell.length_b   1.000
_cell.length_c   1.000
_cell.angle_alpha   90.00
_cell.angle_beta   90.00
_cell.angle_gamma   90.00
#
_symmetry.space_group_name_H-M   'P 1'
#
loop_
_entity.id
_entity.type
_entity.pdbx_description
1 polymer ?
#
loop_
_entity_poly.entity_id
_entity_poly.type
_entity_poly.pdbx_seq_one_letter_code
_entity_poly.pdbx_strand_id
1 'polypeptide(L)'
;MSAQEHLRQDIGARVAAWLSAVARVPQDGFTPVERFDDVPAQARADSFYWCDSIFRSELNPHNEALGARHAFHAATDDTPDLLRHELAAGGLELTVTEGRNFILVQVERSSLDILSLCGPDRTSAVRRVAEALFNTGVESNTIGVPPAAGPPAAGPVAGPVRCPVPGEVPDLEEGTVFSSNPAVDPDLLACWKDRTECGVQGGRLYFLCYKKSSQRAGFANASQWFDDRRTGVG
;
A
#
# COMPACT_ATOMS: atom_id res chain seq x y z
N MET A 1 7.82 -30.12 -1.59
CA MET A 1 7.31 -28.78 -1.25
C MET A 1 5.83 -28.87 -0.97
N SER A 2 5.37 -28.27 0.13
CA SER A 2 3.95 -28.21 0.51
C SER A 2 3.19 -27.14 -0.29
N ALA A 3 1.86 -27.20 -0.31
CA ALA A 3 1.03 -26.17 -0.95
C ALA A 3 1.26 -24.76 -0.34
N GLN A 4 1.53 -24.71 0.97
CA GLN A 4 1.82 -23.48 1.69
C GLN A 4 3.17 -22.85 1.30
N GLU A 5 4.17 -23.67 0.97
CA GLU A 5 5.46 -23.20 0.47
C GLU A 5 5.35 -22.62 -0.94
N HIS A 6 4.57 -23.25 -1.83
CA HIS A 6 4.30 -22.72 -3.18
C HIS A 6 3.58 -21.37 -3.10
N LEU A 7 2.53 -21.27 -2.28
CA LEU A 7 1.81 -20.01 -2.08
C LEU A 7 2.76 -18.89 -1.60
N ARG A 8 3.62 -19.17 -0.62
CA ARG A 8 4.61 -18.18 -0.13
C ARG A 8 5.59 -17.74 -1.23
N GLN A 9 6.06 -18.69 -2.04
CA GLN A 9 6.96 -18.40 -3.16
C GLN A 9 6.29 -17.52 -4.21
N ASP A 10 5.05 -17.82 -4.57
CA ASP A 10 4.26 -17.04 -5.54
C ASP A 10 4.02 -15.62 -5.05
N ILE A 11 3.67 -15.45 -3.77
CA ILE A 11 3.50 -14.12 -3.16
C ILE A 11 4.81 -13.34 -3.18
N GLY A 12 5.92 -13.97 -2.77
CA GLY A 12 7.24 -13.35 -2.80
C GLY A 12 7.62 -12.88 -4.21
N ALA A 13 7.35 -13.70 -5.23
CA ALA A 13 7.58 -13.35 -6.63
C ALA A 13 6.71 -12.15 -7.08
N ARG A 14 5.44 -12.09 -6.67
CA ARG A 14 4.54 -10.96 -6.97
C ARG A 14 5.01 -9.66 -6.33
N VAL A 15 5.39 -9.70 -5.05
CA VAL A 15 5.94 -8.54 -4.33
C VAL A 15 7.21 -8.03 -5.01
N ALA A 16 8.14 -8.94 -5.32
CA ALA A 16 9.37 -8.60 -6.03
C ALA A 16 9.08 -7.98 -7.40
N ALA A 17 8.08 -8.50 -8.14
CA ALA A 17 7.68 -7.96 -9.43
C ALA A 17 7.13 -6.53 -9.32
N TRP A 18 6.29 -6.22 -8.32
CA TRP A 18 5.78 -4.87 -8.10
C TRP A 18 6.87 -3.89 -7.67
N LEU A 19 7.73 -4.28 -6.73
CA LEU A 19 8.87 -3.45 -6.31
C LEU A 19 9.81 -3.18 -7.49
N SER A 20 10.08 -4.20 -8.32
CA SER A 20 10.87 -4.05 -9.54
C SER A 20 10.19 -3.12 -10.55
N ALA A 21 8.87 -3.25 -10.75
CA ALA A 21 8.13 -2.40 -11.68
C ALA A 21 8.19 -0.92 -11.28
N VAL A 22 8.04 -0.59 -9.99
CA VAL A 22 8.21 0.78 -9.49
C VAL A 22 9.65 1.24 -9.67
N ALA A 23 10.63 0.41 -9.32
CA ALA A 23 12.05 0.76 -9.43
C ALA A 23 12.55 0.96 -10.87
N ARG A 24 11.85 0.41 -11.88
CA ARG A 24 12.16 0.64 -13.30
C ARG A 24 11.76 2.03 -13.78
N VAL A 25 10.83 2.71 -13.10
CA VAL A 25 10.45 4.08 -13.47
C VAL A 25 11.48 5.04 -12.85
N PRO A 26 12.28 5.75 -13.66
CA PRO A 26 13.25 6.68 -13.12
C PRO A 26 12.54 7.88 -12.48
N GLN A 27 13.24 8.65 -11.64
CA GLN A 27 12.62 9.77 -10.91
C GLN A 27 12.01 10.83 -11.85
N ASP A 28 12.66 11.07 -12.99
CA ASP A 28 12.24 11.96 -14.08
C ASP A 28 11.24 11.31 -15.05
N GLY A 29 10.94 10.02 -14.86
CA GLY A 29 9.90 9.30 -15.60
C GLY A 29 8.47 9.64 -15.16
N PHE A 30 8.32 10.47 -14.13
CA PHE A 30 7.03 10.94 -13.63
C PHE A 30 6.76 12.37 -14.09
N THR A 31 5.58 12.58 -14.66
CA THR A 31 5.07 13.89 -15.07
C THR A 31 4.38 14.54 -13.87
N PRO A 32 4.81 15.73 -13.42
CA PRO A 32 4.13 16.47 -12.35
C PRO A 32 2.67 16.78 -12.70
N VAL A 33 1.81 16.73 -11.70
CA VAL A 33 0.39 17.06 -11.78
C VAL A 33 0.18 18.40 -11.10
N GLU A 34 -0.23 19.43 -11.85
CA GLU A 34 -0.48 20.76 -11.29
C GLU A 34 -1.74 20.78 -10.43
N ARG A 35 -2.82 20.16 -10.90
CA ARG A 35 -4.06 19.96 -10.14
C ARG A 35 -4.43 18.50 -10.21
N PHE A 36 -4.81 17.90 -9.08
CA PHE A 36 -5.15 16.48 -9.07
C PHE A 36 -6.36 16.14 -9.96
N ASP A 37 -7.16 17.14 -10.32
CA ASP A 37 -8.23 17.02 -11.31
C ASP A 37 -7.76 16.75 -12.75
N ASP A 38 -6.47 16.95 -13.03
CA ASP A 38 -5.86 16.67 -14.33
C ASP A 38 -5.50 15.17 -14.49
N VAL A 39 -5.63 14.37 -13.43
CA VAL A 39 -5.50 12.91 -13.47
C VAL A 39 -6.77 12.29 -14.08
N PRO A 40 -6.66 11.23 -14.92
CA PRO A 40 -7.81 10.51 -15.47
C PRO A 40 -8.87 10.18 -14.42
N ALA A 41 -10.15 10.38 -14.77
CA ALA A 41 -11.24 10.41 -13.79
C ALA A 41 -11.36 9.10 -13.00
N GLN A 42 -11.17 7.96 -13.68
CA GLN A 42 -11.18 6.65 -13.04
C GLN A 42 -10.02 6.48 -12.06
N ALA A 43 -8.80 6.82 -12.47
CA ALA A 43 -7.62 6.71 -11.61
C ALA A 43 -7.70 7.64 -10.39
N ARG A 44 -8.21 8.86 -10.59
CA ARG A 44 -8.50 9.82 -9.52
C ARG A 44 -9.51 9.24 -8.52
N ALA A 45 -10.65 8.73 -8.99
CA ALA A 45 -11.67 8.15 -8.13
C ALA A 45 -11.17 6.94 -7.32
N ASP A 46 -10.43 6.04 -7.97
CA ASP A 46 -9.79 4.90 -7.31
C ASP A 46 -8.79 5.37 -6.24
N SER A 47 -7.95 6.36 -6.57
CA SER A 47 -6.94 6.91 -5.67
C SER A 47 -7.56 7.54 -4.42
N PHE A 48 -8.62 8.34 -4.57
CA PHE A 48 -9.36 8.90 -3.44
C PHE A 48 -9.90 7.80 -2.53
N TYR A 49 -10.60 6.82 -3.10
CA TYR A 49 -11.20 5.73 -2.33
C TYR A 49 -10.16 4.94 -1.54
N TRP A 50 -9.05 4.56 -2.18
CA TRP A 50 -8.04 3.73 -1.51
C TRP A 50 -7.24 4.50 -0.48
N CYS A 51 -6.88 5.76 -0.77
CA CYS A 51 -6.17 6.58 0.19
C CYS A 51 -7.02 6.85 1.45
N ASP A 52 -8.32 7.08 1.30
CA ASP A 52 -9.25 7.21 2.44
C ASP A 52 -9.38 5.92 3.26
N SER A 53 -9.36 4.77 2.58
CA SER A 53 -9.43 3.47 3.24
C SER A 53 -8.15 3.08 3.99
N ILE A 54 -6.99 3.48 3.46
CA ILE A 54 -5.67 3.03 3.94
C ILE A 54 -5.08 3.98 4.96
N PHE A 55 -5.08 5.28 4.67
CA PHE A 55 -4.40 6.26 5.51
C PHE A 55 -5.33 6.84 6.55
N ARG A 56 -4.76 7.30 7.67
CA ARG A 56 -5.47 8.22 8.56
C ARG A 56 -5.75 9.52 7.80
N SER A 57 -6.85 10.20 8.10
CA SER A 57 -7.28 11.39 7.34
C SER A 57 -6.24 12.53 7.37
N GLU A 58 -5.51 12.66 8.48
CA GLU A 58 -4.41 13.62 8.65
C GLU A 58 -3.14 13.26 7.87
N LEU A 59 -3.03 12.05 7.32
CA LEU A 59 -1.90 11.60 6.49
C LEU A 59 -2.32 11.18 5.08
N ASN A 60 -3.59 11.37 4.73
CA ASN A 60 -4.11 11.05 3.40
C ASN A 60 -3.48 12.02 2.38
N PRO A 61 -2.84 11.53 1.31
CA PRO A 61 -2.22 12.39 0.29
C PRO A 61 -3.17 13.41 -0.36
N HIS A 62 -4.48 13.19 -0.29
CA HIS A 62 -5.49 14.11 -0.82
C HIS A 62 -5.96 15.17 0.18
N ASN A 63 -5.41 15.17 1.39
CA ASN A 63 -5.64 16.23 2.35
C ASN A 63 -4.85 17.49 1.93
N GLU A 64 -5.56 18.51 1.50
CA GLU A 64 -4.98 19.78 1.01
C GLU A 64 -4.01 20.42 2.02
N ALA A 65 -4.24 20.23 3.33
CA ALA A 65 -3.38 20.78 4.38
C ALA A 65 -1.96 20.18 4.37
N LEU A 66 -1.76 19.01 3.76
CA LEU A 66 -0.45 18.38 3.62
C LEU A 66 0.35 18.91 2.42
N GLY A 67 -0.32 19.57 1.47
CA GLY A 67 0.33 20.08 0.26
C GLY A 67 1.10 19.01 -0.51
N ALA A 68 0.54 17.79 -0.60
CA ALA A 68 1.18 16.69 -1.28
C ALA A 68 1.48 17.06 -2.75
N ARG A 69 2.68 16.71 -3.22
CA ARG A 69 3.01 16.83 -4.64
C ARG A 69 2.60 15.56 -5.35
N HIS A 70 1.87 15.73 -6.45
CA HIS A 70 1.38 14.63 -7.25
C HIS A 70 2.15 14.55 -8.56
N ALA A 71 2.41 13.33 -9.02
CA ALA A 71 2.94 13.07 -10.34
C ALA A 71 2.37 11.75 -10.85
N PHE A 72 2.31 11.56 -12.17
CA PHE A 72 1.92 10.28 -12.76
C PHE A 72 2.94 9.81 -13.78
N HIS A 73 3.00 8.50 -13.96
CA HIS A 73 3.77 7.86 -15.00
C HIS A 73 2.81 7.01 -15.83
N ALA A 74 2.60 7.39 -17.08
CA ALA A 74 1.85 6.57 -18.02
C ALA A 74 2.70 5.35 -18.43
N ALA A 75 2.03 4.21 -18.55
CA ALA A 75 2.67 2.96 -18.86
C ALA A 75 3.46 2.99 -20.16
N THR A 76 4.54 2.21 -20.17
CA THR A 76 5.32 1.88 -21.37
C THR A 76 5.26 0.38 -21.62
N ASP A 77 6.03 -0.12 -22.59
CA ASP A 77 6.18 -1.56 -22.80
C ASP A 77 6.79 -2.28 -21.57
N ASP A 78 7.56 -1.56 -20.74
CA ASP A 78 8.32 -2.13 -19.62
C ASP A 78 7.82 -1.72 -18.22
N THR A 79 6.89 -0.76 -18.15
CA THR A 79 6.43 -0.13 -16.91
C THR A 79 4.91 0.05 -16.86
N PRO A 80 4.28 -0.07 -15.68
CA PRO A 80 2.83 0.11 -15.51
C PRO A 80 2.44 1.58 -15.35
N ASP A 81 1.13 1.88 -15.38
CA ASP A 81 0.60 3.17 -14.95
C ASP A 81 0.79 3.32 -13.44
N LEU A 82 1.36 4.45 -13.01
CA LEU A 82 1.60 4.75 -11.60
C LEU A 82 1.20 6.19 -11.26
N LEU A 83 0.63 6.38 -10.08
CA LEU A 83 0.52 7.66 -9.40
C LEU A 83 1.57 7.73 -8.30
N ARG A 84 2.21 8.89 -8.13
CA ARG A 84 3.16 9.17 -7.05
C ARG A 84 2.67 10.36 -6.26
N HIS A 85 2.68 10.22 -4.94
CA HIS A 85 2.38 11.27 -3.99
C HIS A 85 3.61 11.45 -3.09
N GLU A 86 4.14 12.66 -3.04
CA GLU A 86 5.23 13.03 -2.15
C GLU A 86 4.69 13.99 -1.09
N LEU A 87 4.85 13.64 0.18
CA LEU A 87 4.32 14.43 1.28
C LEU A 87 5.21 14.34 2.52
N ALA A 88 5.13 15.36 3.36
CA ALA A 88 5.75 15.36 4.68
C ALA A 88 4.63 15.41 5.73
N ALA A 89 4.53 14.39 6.57
CA ALA A 89 3.43 14.27 7.52
C ALA A 89 3.82 13.41 8.73
N GLY A 90 3.40 13.79 9.93
CA GLY A 90 3.75 13.05 11.16
C GLY A 90 5.25 12.98 11.47
N GLY A 91 6.05 13.93 10.96
CA GLY A 91 7.52 13.90 11.07
C GLY A 91 8.21 12.93 10.11
N LEU A 92 7.45 12.33 9.18
CA LEU A 92 7.96 11.43 8.15
C LEU A 92 7.92 12.13 6.79
N GLU A 93 8.94 11.89 5.99
CA GLU A 93 8.93 12.19 4.56
C GLU A 93 8.52 10.90 3.83
N LEU A 94 7.46 10.97 3.03
CA LEU A 94 6.80 9.81 2.45
C LEU A 94 6.74 9.94 0.94
N THR A 95 7.05 8.83 0.27
CA THR A 95 6.72 8.61 -1.13
C THR A 95 5.67 7.50 -1.19
N VAL A 96 4.46 7.84 -1.61
CA VAL A 96 3.38 6.87 -1.86
C VAL A 96 3.30 6.65 -3.37
N THR A 97 3.63 5.45 -3.83
CA THR A 97 3.45 5.03 -5.21
C THR A 97 2.28 4.08 -5.31
N GLU A 98 1.29 4.48 -6.09
CA GLU A 98 0.05 3.75 -6.28
C GLU A 98 0.02 3.21 -7.70
N GLY A 99 -0.31 1.94 -7.83
CA GLY A 99 -0.72 1.34 -9.10
C GLY A 99 -2.17 0.91 -9.04
N ARG A 100 -2.66 0.29 -10.10
CA ARG A 100 -4.03 -0.22 -10.14
C ARG A 100 -4.32 -1.28 -9.07
N ASN A 101 -3.31 -2.06 -8.66
CA ASN A 101 -3.48 -3.23 -7.79
C ASN A 101 -2.88 -3.07 -6.38
N PHE A 102 -2.03 -2.07 -6.16
CA PHE A 102 -1.29 -1.91 -4.91
C PHE A 102 -1.06 -0.45 -4.56
N ILE A 103 -0.76 -0.21 -3.29
CA ILE A 103 -0.17 1.03 -2.79
C ILE A 103 1.13 0.68 -2.08
N LEU A 104 2.22 1.26 -2.55
CA LEU A 104 3.56 1.15 -1.97
C LEU A 104 3.86 2.46 -1.23
N VAL A 105 4.00 2.38 0.07
CA VAL A 105 4.42 3.50 0.92
C VAL A 105 5.89 3.32 1.26
N GLN A 106 6.72 4.29 0.93
CA GLN A 106 8.14 4.31 1.27
C GLN A 106 8.40 5.47 2.22
N VAL A 107 9.12 5.18 3.30
CA VAL A 107 9.60 6.19 4.25
C VAL A 107 10.99 6.63 3.82
N GLU A 108 11.16 7.92 3.57
CA GLU A 108 12.43 8.50 3.18
C GLU A 108 13.45 8.40 4.31
N ARG A 109 14.67 8.01 3.95
CA ARG A 109 15.77 7.79 4.91
C ARG A 109 16.17 9.06 5.67
N SER A 110 15.94 10.23 5.08
CA SER A 110 16.10 11.55 5.71
C SER A 110 15.25 11.70 6.98
N SER A 111 14.07 11.08 7.00
CA SER A 111 13.16 11.10 8.15
C SER A 111 13.31 9.90 9.08
N LEU A 112 13.69 8.74 8.53
CA LEU A 112 13.94 7.52 9.32
C LEU A 112 14.99 6.63 8.64
N ASP A 113 16.20 6.58 9.20
CA ASP A 113 17.20 5.59 8.84
C ASP A 113 17.01 4.30 9.65
N ILE A 114 16.11 3.43 9.18
CA ILE A 114 15.77 2.16 9.86
C ILE A 114 17.00 1.27 10.09
N LEU A 115 17.98 1.27 9.17
CA LEU A 115 19.17 0.42 9.26
C LEU A 115 20.17 0.94 10.30
N SER A 116 20.13 2.22 10.64
CA SER A 116 20.96 2.80 11.72
C SER A 116 20.52 2.42 13.13
N LEU A 117 19.28 1.94 13.29
CA LEU A 117 18.73 1.54 14.59
C LEU A 117 19.20 0.13 14.98
N CYS A 118 19.22 -0.17 16.29
CA CYS A 118 19.50 -1.52 16.77
C CYS A 118 18.26 -2.43 16.66
N GLY A 119 18.43 -3.76 16.64
CA GLY A 119 17.36 -4.73 16.32
C GLY A 119 16.01 -4.51 17.04
N PRO A 120 15.96 -4.39 18.38
CA PRO A 120 14.73 -4.09 19.11
C PRO A 120 14.09 -2.74 18.74
N ASP A 121 14.92 -1.74 18.46
CA ASP A 121 14.48 -0.40 18.07
C ASP A 121 13.93 -0.38 16.64
N ARG A 122 14.48 -1.21 15.72
CA ARG A 122 13.96 -1.36 14.36
C ARG A 122 12.53 -1.86 14.37
N THR A 123 12.26 -2.95 15.09
CA THR A 123 10.91 -3.53 15.20
C THR A 123 9.92 -2.53 15.80
N SER A 124 10.34 -1.80 16.84
CA SER A 124 9.51 -0.77 17.47
C SER A 124 9.28 0.44 16.56
N ALA A 125 10.26 0.81 15.72
CA ALA A 125 10.10 1.86 14.72
C ALA A 125 9.09 1.46 13.64
N VAL A 126 9.14 0.22 13.11
CA VAL A 126 8.16 -0.27 12.13
C VAL A 126 6.73 -0.16 12.68
N ARG A 127 6.48 -0.61 13.91
CA ARG A 127 5.15 -0.53 14.54
C ARG A 127 4.67 0.91 14.65
N ARG A 128 5.50 1.80 15.18
CA ARG A 128 5.15 3.22 15.33
C ARG A 128 4.85 3.89 14.00
N VAL A 129 5.61 3.57 12.96
CA VAL A 129 5.35 4.08 11.61
C VAL A 129 4.02 3.53 11.09
N ALA A 130 3.77 2.23 11.21
CA ALA A 130 2.50 1.64 10.77
C ALA A 130 1.29 2.26 11.49
N GLU A 131 1.37 2.43 12.81
CA GLU A 131 0.32 3.07 13.64
C GLU A 131 0.14 4.56 13.33
N ALA A 132 1.23 5.24 12.97
CA ALA A 132 1.16 6.62 12.52
C ALA A 132 0.46 6.70 11.17
N LEU A 133 0.82 5.89 10.19
CA LEU A 133 0.35 5.97 8.81
C LEU A 133 -1.09 5.49 8.61
N PHE A 134 -1.40 4.33 9.17
CA PHE A 134 -2.53 3.53 8.71
C PHE A 134 -3.79 3.73 9.54
N ASN A 135 -4.93 3.77 8.85
CA ASN A 135 -6.22 3.73 9.50
C ASN A 135 -6.41 2.35 10.14
N THR A 136 -6.21 2.26 11.45
CA THR A 136 -6.32 1.02 12.23
C THR A 136 -7.76 0.57 12.48
N GLY A 137 -8.77 1.37 12.06
CA GLY A 137 -10.18 0.99 12.17
C GLY A 137 -10.72 0.93 13.60
N VAL A 138 -10.06 1.56 14.57
CA VAL A 138 -10.71 1.85 15.85
C VAL A 138 -11.66 3.03 15.61
N GLU A 139 -12.89 2.67 15.23
CA GLU A 139 -14.06 3.52 14.92
C GLU A 139 -14.20 4.01 13.46
N SER A 140 -14.87 3.20 12.64
CA SER A 140 -15.73 3.69 11.56
C SER A 140 -17.10 3.00 11.67
N ASN A 141 -17.83 3.32 12.74
CA ASN A 141 -19.29 3.43 12.67
C ASN A 141 -19.53 4.70 11.83
N THR A 142 -20.19 4.75 10.69
CA THR A 142 -21.44 4.17 10.16
C THR A 142 -21.41 4.41 8.63
N ILE A 143 -22.14 3.72 7.74
CA ILE A 143 -23.58 3.84 7.47
C ILE A 143 -24.06 2.57 6.74
N GLY A 144 -25.13 1.94 7.22
CA GLY A 144 -26.10 1.29 6.32
C GLY A 144 -26.38 -0.21 6.43
N VAL A 145 -26.22 -0.89 7.57
CA VAL A 145 -26.86 -2.21 7.81
C VAL A 145 -27.27 -2.32 9.28
N PRO A 146 -28.53 -2.66 9.63
CA PRO A 146 -28.90 -2.86 11.02
C PRO A 146 -28.18 -4.10 11.58
N PRO A 147 -27.72 -4.08 12.84
CA PRO A 147 -27.02 -5.21 13.42
C PRO A 147 -27.97 -6.40 13.52
N ALA A 148 -27.71 -7.46 12.74
CA ALA A 148 -28.34 -8.73 12.95
C ALA A 148 -27.91 -9.25 14.33
N ALA A 149 -28.86 -9.35 15.25
CA ALA A 149 -28.70 -10.03 16.53
C ALA A 149 -28.42 -11.51 16.27
N GLY A 150 -27.15 -11.88 16.26
CA GLY A 150 -26.67 -13.25 16.18
C GLY A 150 -25.32 -13.37 16.88
N PRO A 151 -24.99 -14.53 17.46
CA PRO A 151 -23.71 -14.72 18.13
C PRO A 151 -22.55 -14.55 17.13
N PRO A 152 -21.40 -14.03 17.57
CA PRO A 152 -20.28 -13.76 16.67
C PRO A 152 -19.85 -15.04 15.96
N ALA A 153 -19.86 -15.00 14.63
CA ALA A 153 -19.22 -16.02 13.81
C ALA A 153 -17.72 -16.04 14.14
N ALA A 154 -17.17 -17.24 14.32
CA ALA A 154 -15.75 -17.49 14.61
C ALA A 154 -14.85 -17.25 13.38
N GLY A 155 -14.97 -16.10 12.73
CA GLY A 155 -14.07 -15.61 11.70
C GLY A 155 -13.08 -14.59 12.28
N PRO A 156 -11.88 -14.45 11.71
CA PRO A 156 -10.93 -13.44 12.14
C PRO A 156 -11.55 -12.05 11.92
N VAL A 157 -11.77 -11.32 13.01
CA VAL A 157 -12.19 -9.92 12.96
C VAL A 157 -11.02 -9.11 12.41
N ALA A 158 -11.25 -8.33 11.35
CA ALA A 158 -10.26 -7.43 10.76
C ALA A 158 -9.75 -6.47 11.86
N GLY A 159 -8.51 -6.67 12.28
CA GLY A 159 -7.84 -5.86 13.29
C GLY A 159 -6.96 -4.77 12.68
N PRO A 160 -6.32 -3.93 13.52
CA PRO A 160 -5.30 -2.99 13.07
C PRO A 160 -4.18 -3.74 12.31
N VAL A 161 -3.52 -3.06 11.37
CA VAL A 161 -2.27 -3.55 10.78
C VAL A 161 -1.25 -3.73 11.91
N ARG A 162 -0.81 -4.97 12.14
CA ARG A 162 0.19 -5.31 13.17
C ARG A 162 1.49 -5.71 12.51
N CYS A 163 2.39 -4.76 12.31
CA CYS A 163 3.68 -4.97 11.65
C CYS A 163 4.86 -4.70 12.60
N PRO A 164 5.73 -5.68 12.88
CA PRO A 164 5.56 -7.11 12.62
C PRO A 164 4.49 -7.74 13.52
N VAL A 165 4.10 -8.98 13.22
CA VAL A 165 3.18 -9.79 14.04
C VAL A 165 3.66 -9.80 15.50
N PRO A 166 2.77 -9.63 16.50
CA PRO A 166 3.18 -9.67 17.90
C PRO A 166 3.90 -10.97 18.26
N GLY A 167 5.09 -10.88 18.85
CA GLY A 167 5.93 -12.03 19.20
C GLY A 167 6.92 -12.45 18.11
N GLU A 168 6.79 -11.94 16.88
CA GLU A 168 7.81 -12.08 15.85
C GLU A 168 8.74 -10.85 15.87
N VAL A 169 10.04 -11.10 15.80
CA VAL A 169 11.08 -10.08 15.69
C VAL A 169 11.89 -10.42 14.44
N PRO A 170 11.46 -9.95 13.25
CA PRO A 170 12.22 -10.18 12.04
C PRO A 170 13.58 -9.51 12.15
N ASP A 171 14.61 -10.14 11.60
CA ASP A 171 15.91 -9.50 11.42
C ASP A 171 15.79 -8.51 10.26
N LEU A 172 15.59 -7.24 10.61
CA LEU A 172 15.29 -6.16 9.67
C LEU A 172 16.58 -5.65 9.04
N GLU A 173 17.02 -6.31 7.99
CA GLU A 173 18.18 -5.96 7.16
C GLU A 173 17.74 -5.53 5.76
N GLU A 174 18.68 -5.00 4.97
CA GLU A 174 18.42 -4.68 3.56
C GLU A 174 17.94 -5.93 2.80
N GLY A 175 16.83 -5.80 2.07
CA GLY A 175 16.19 -6.89 1.34
C GLY A 175 15.28 -7.78 2.20
N THR A 176 15.16 -7.53 3.51
CA THR A 176 14.20 -8.25 4.36
C THR A 176 12.78 -7.93 3.93
N VAL A 177 11.95 -8.97 3.78
CA VAL A 177 10.50 -8.88 3.53
C VAL A 177 9.76 -9.72 4.57
N PHE A 178 8.71 -9.15 5.15
CA PHE A 178 7.83 -9.83 6.11
C PHE A 178 6.39 -9.33 5.93
N SER A 179 5.44 -10.04 6.54
CA SER A 179 4.01 -9.75 6.38
C SER A 179 3.37 -9.44 7.72
N SER A 180 2.38 -8.55 7.73
CA SER A 180 1.50 -8.31 8.89
C SER A 180 0.69 -9.54 9.27
N ASN A 181 0.47 -10.45 8.32
CA ASN A 181 -0.30 -11.66 8.49
C ASN A 181 0.05 -12.71 7.42
N PRO A 182 1.16 -13.45 7.60
CA PRO A 182 1.65 -14.38 6.59
C PRO A 182 0.73 -15.59 6.37
N ALA A 183 -0.24 -15.82 7.26
CA ALA A 183 -1.19 -16.94 7.20
C ALA A 183 -2.38 -16.68 6.26
N VAL A 184 -2.66 -15.42 5.92
CA VAL A 184 -3.77 -15.07 5.02
C VAL A 184 -3.28 -15.08 3.58
N ASP A 185 -4.04 -15.75 2.72
CA ASP A 185 -3.82 -15.73 1.28
C ASP A 185 -4.20 -14.34 0.73
N PRO A 186 -3.29 -13.60 0.07
CA PRO A 186 -3.60 -12.31 -0.54
C PRO A 186 -4.71 -12.39 -1.59
N ASP A 187 -4.97 -13.57 -2.15
CA ASP A 187 -6.06 -13.81 -3.09
C ASP A 187 -7.44 -13.84 -2.41
N LEU A 188 -7.48 -14.06 -1.10
CA LEU A 188 -8.72 -14.20 -0.30
C LEU A 188 -8.93 -13.06 0.71
N LEU A 189 -8.18 -11.95 0.61
CA LEU A 189 -8.28 -10.85 1.55
C LEU A 189 -9.71 -10.35 1.64
N ALA A 190 -10.27 -10.16 2.84
CA ALA A 190 -11.53 -9.45 3.05
C ALA A 190 -11.34 -7.94 2.90
N CYS A 191 -10.21 -7.45 3.41
CA CYS A 191 -9.78 -6.06 3.52
C CYS A 191 -8.26 -5.96 3.31
N TRP A 192 -7.75 -4.78 2.93
CA TRP A 192 -6.31 -4.54 2.84
C TRP A 192 -5.58 -4.71 4.19
N LYS A 193 -6.29 -4.50 5.31
CA LYS A 193 -5.74 -4.66 6.68
C LYS A 193 -5.43 -6.11 7.03
N ASP A 194 -6.06 -7.06 6.32
CA ASP A 194 -5.89 -8.48 6.59
C ASP A 194 -4.46 -8.94 6.28
N ARG A 195 -3.75 -8.23 5.39
CA ARG A 195 -2.38 -8.50 5.01
C ARG A 195 -1.72 -7.27 4.39
N THR A 196 -0.58 -6.87 4.93
CA THR A 196 0.30 -5.82 4.38
C THR A 196 1.72 -6.39 4.37
N GLU A 197 2.43 -6.26 3.26
CA GLU A 197 3.85 -6.62 3.23
C GLU A 197 4.67 -5.44 3.70
N CYS A 198 5.78 -5.73 4.35
CA CYS A 198 6.71 -4.76 4.88
C CYS A 198 8.13 -5.23 4.60
N GLY A 199 9.06 -4.29 4.54
CA GLY A 199 10.45 -4.64 4.37
C GLY A 199 11.36 -3.44 4.31
N VAL A 200 12.64 -3.72 4.05
CA VAL A 200 13.65 -2.69 3.82
C VAL A 200 14.19 -2.86 2.41
N GLN A 201 14.15 -1.80 1.61
CA GLN A 201 14.70 -1.78 0.26
C GLN A 201 15.34 -0.42 -0.03
N GLY A 202 16.56 -0.42 -0.53
CA GLY A 202 17.35 0.80 -0.75
C GLY A 202 17.60 1.59 0.54
N GLY A 203 17.69 0.90 1.68
CA GLY A 203 17.79 1.50 3.01
C GLY A 203 16.51 2.17 3.51
N ARG A 204 15.37 1.99 2.82
CA ARG A 204 14.08 2.60 3.17
C ARG A 204 13.13 1.54 3.70
N LEU A 205 12.42 1.88 4.77
CA LEU A 205 11.26 1.10 5.22
C LEU A 205 10.13 1.26 4.20
N TYR A 206 9.52 0.16 3.79
CA TYR A 206 8.34 0.18 2.94
C TYR A 206 7.18 -0.64 3.51
N PHE A 207 5.98 -0.26 3.09
CA PHE A 207 4.73 -0.99 3.29
C PHE A 207 4.01 -1.15 1.96
N LEU A 208 3.59 -2.37 1.63
CA LEU A 208 2.83 -2.68 0.42
C LEU A 208 1.44 -3.16 0.81
N CYS A 209 0.44 -2.33 0.50
CA CYS A 209 -0.97 -2.58 0.74
C CYS A 209 -1.64 -3.06 -0.56
N TYR A 210 -2.55 -4.03 -0.41
CA TYR A 210 -3.25 -4.64 -1.54
C TYR A 210 -4.59 -3.94 -1.78
N LYS A 211 -4.85 -3.52 -3.02
CA LYS A 211 -6.16 -3.04 -3.43
C LYS A 211 -7.02 -4.24 -3.82
N LYS A 212 -8.00 -4.59 -3.01
CA LYS A 212 -8.97 -5.66 -3.30
C LYS A 212 -9.93 -5.16 -4.40
N SER A 213 -9.94 -5.64 -5.63
CA SER A 213 -10.02 -7.04 -6.09
C SER A 213 -9.14 -7.29 -7.31
N SER A 214 -7.90 -7.71 -7.09
CA SER A 214 -7.02 -8.21 -8.16
C SER A 214 -7.59 -9.47 -8.83
N GLN A 215 -8.53 -10.19 -8.20
CA GLN A 215 -9.17 -11.39 -8.77
C GLN A 215 -10.49 -11.14 -9.52
N ARG A 216 -11.34 -10.18 -9.16
CA ARG A 216 -12.52 -9.82 -10.00
C ARG A 216 -12.12 -9.08 -11.27
N ALA A 217 -10.92 -8.50 -11.28
CA ALA A 217 -10.38 -7.77 -12.42
C ALA A 217 -9.16 -8.46 -13.06
N GLY A 218 -8.86 -9.71 -12.70
CA GLY A 218 -7.85 -10.55 -13.36
C GLY A 218 -6.48 -9.90 -13.53
N PHE A 219 -5.90 -9.35 -12.45
CA PHE A 219 -4.78 -8.41 -12.51
C PHE A 219 -5.03 -7.40 -13.62
N ALA A 220 -5.95 -6.49 -13.36
CA ALA A 220 -6.36 -5.54 -14.38
C ALA A 220 -5.11 -4.91 -14.97
N ASN A 221 -5.04 -4.92 -16.30
CA ASN A 221 -3.84 -4.53 -17.03
C ASN A 221 -3.32 -3.21 -16.42
N ALA A 222 -2.15 -3.31 -15.79
CA ALA A 222 -1.58 -2.20 -15.03
C ALA A 222 -1.23 -1.03 -15.94
N SER A 223 -1.21 -1.26 -17.26
CA SER A 223 -1.02 -0.26 -18.31
C SER A 223 -2.32 0.34 -18.86
N GLN A 224 -3.46 0.07 -18.21
CA GLN A 224 -4.78 0.58 -18.63
C GLN A 224 -5.48 1.38 -17.53
N TRP A 225 -4.75 1.86 -16.53
CA TRP A 225 -5.34 2.64 -15.46
C TRP A 225 -5.66 4.07 -15.92
N PHE A 226 -4.89 4.61 -16.86
CA PHE A 226 -5.10 5.94 -17.44
C PHE A 226 -5.86 5.93 -18.78
N ASP A 227 -6.32 4.76 -19.23
CA ASP A 227 -6.95 4.53 -20.54
C ASP A 227 -8.46 4.85 -20.51
N ASP A 228 -8.84 6.13 -20.44
CA ASP A 228 -10.25 6.55 -20.53
C ASP A 228 -10.85 6.35 -21.96
N ARG A 229 -10.02 6.04 -22.98
CA ARG A 229 -10.42 6.03 -24.41
C ARG A 229 -11.05 4.73 -24.91
N ARG A 230 -11.14 3.67 -24.11
CA ARG A 230 -11.78 2.39 -24.50
C ARG A 230 -13.18 2.17 -23.93
N THR A 231 -13.68 3.03 -23.04
CA THR A 231 -15.00 2.87 -22.42
C THR A 231 -16.15 3.45 -23.23
N GLY A 232 -15.88 4.11 -24.35
CA GLY A 232 -16.92 4.43 -25.34
C GLY A 232 -18.09 5.24 -24.79
N VAL A 233 -17.83 6.22 -23.92
CA VAL A 233 -18.81 7.24 -23.57
C VAL A 233 -18.30 8.58 -24.09
N GLY A 234 -18.72 8.89 -25.32
CA GLY A 234 -18.83 10.24 -25.84
C GLY A 234 -20.27 10.75 -25.68
#